data_AF-A0A840NGB8-F1
#
_entry.id   AF-A0A840NGB8-F1
#
_cell.length_a   1.000
_cell.length_b   1.000
_cell.length_c   1.000
_cell.angle_alpha   90.00
_cell.angle_beta   90.00
_cell.angle_gamma   90.00
#
_symmetry.space_group_name_H-M   'P 1'
#
loop_
_entity.id
_entity.type
_entity.pdbx_description
1 polymer ?
#
loop_
_entity_poly.entity_id
_entity_poly.type
_entity_poly.pdbx_seq_one_letter_code
_entity_poly.pdbx_strand_id
1 'polypeptide(L)'
;MVDEHPKFPKPVLIVALSLSGLLALGVITLGLVSRFSEQQEQDAVEAAQQARRTGPLALPPIPSPAASGPDCAKLLSALPAELEVDGAQVPRRALADPVPPGAIAWGDAEHDPITVRCGLSAPAELTPTSPLVDISGVSWLRITEAGNTSWLAVDRPVYVALTAPENSGSGPVQDLSNELRSLPKQPVFP
;
A
#
# COMPACT_ATOMS: atom_id res chain seq x y z
N MET A 1 -42.75 -42.55 38.22
CA MET A 1 -41.37 -42.69 37.70
C MET A 1 -40.46 -42.22 38.80
N VAL A 2 -39.55 -43.08 39.24
CA VAL A 2 -38.77 -42.96 40.47
C VAL A 2 -37.75 -41.83 40.32
N ASP A 3 -37.84 -40.81 41.17
CA ASP A 3 -36.78 -39.81 41.37
C ASP A 3 -35.61 -40.45 42.15
N GLU A 4 -34.62 -40.94 41.42
CA GLU A 4 -33.38 -41.44 42.00
C GLU A 4 -32.41 -40.25 42.17
N HIS A 5 -32.28 -39.74 43.41
CA HIS A 5 -31.29 -38.71 43.74
C HIS A 5 -29.91 -39.36 43.94
N PRO A 6 -28.93 -39.15 43.03
CA PRO A 6 -27.60 -39.71 43.20
C PRO A 6 -26.89 -39.06 44.41
N LYS A 7 -26.57 -39.87 45.44
CA LYS A 7 -25.71 -39.47 46.56
C LYS A 7 -24.25 -39.47 46.10
N PHE A 8 -23.79 -38.35 45.55
CA PHE A 8 -22.36 -38.16 45.29
C PHE A 8 -21.59 -38.03 46.61
N PRO A 9 -20.45 -38.74 46.78
CA PRO A 9 -19.64 -38.60 47.97
C PRO A 9 -19.07 -37.16 48.03
N LYS A 10 -19.19 -36.52 49.21
CA LYS A 10 -18.73 -35.13 49.47
C LYS A 10 -17.37 -34.76 48.86
N PRO A 11 -16.30 -35.59 48.89
CA PRO A 11 -15.03 -35.23 48.27
C PRO A 11 -15.12 -35.04 46.75
N VAL A 12 -15.98 -35.79 46.06
CA VAL A 12 -16.17 -35.67 44.60
C VAL A 12 -16.82 -34.34 44.23
N LEU A 13 -17.79 -33.88 45.02
CA LEU A 13 -18.43 -32.58 44.81
C LEU A 13 -17.43 -31.41 44.97
N ILE A 14 -16.54 -31.49 45.96
CA ILE A 14 -15.53 -30.47 46.24
C ILE A 14 -14.52 -30.38 45.10
N VAL A 15 -14.04 -31.52 44.60
CA VAL A 15 -13.09 -31.58 43.49
C VAL A 15 -13.71 -31.04 42.19
N ALA A 16 -14.97 -31.36 41.92
CA ALA A 16 -15.66 -30.84 40.74
C ALA A 16 -15.78 -29.30 40.78
N LEU A 17 -16.19 -28.74 41.92
CA LEU A 17 -16.34 -27.29 42.09
C LEU A 17 -14.99 -26.56 42.01
N SER A 18 -13.93 -27.10 42.62
CA SER A 18 -12.60 -26.50 42.55
C SER A 18 -12.03 -26.53 41.14
N LEU A 19 -12.21 -27.65 40.42
CA LEU A 19 -11.79 -27.79 39.03
C LEU A 19 -12.55 -26.82 38.12
N SER A 20 -13.87 -26.69 38.30
CA SER A 20 -14.67 -25.71 37.55
C SER A 20 -14.24 -24.27 37.83
N GLY A 21 -13.96 -23.93 39.09
CA GLY A 21 -13.47 -22.60 39.46
C GLY A 21 -12.10 -22.28 38.86
N LEU A 22 -11.17 -23.24 38.90
CA LEU A 22 -9.84 -23.09 38.30
C LEU A 22 -9.91 -22.98 36.78
N LEU A 23 -10.74 -23.78 36.12
CA LEU A 23 -10.98 -23.68 34.67
C LEU A 23 -11.57 -22.31 34.30
N ALA A 24 -12.58 -21.84 35.02
CA ALA A 24 -13.21 -20.55 34.75
C ALA A 24 -12.19 -19.40 34.87
N LEU A 25 -11.38 -19.39 35.94
CA LEU A 25 -10.31 -18.41 36.10
C LEU A 25 -9.27 -18.50 34.99
N GLY A 26 -8.81 -19.70 34.64
CA GLY A 26 -7.84 -19.91 33.57
C GLY A 26 -8.33 -19.41 32.21
N VAL A 27 -9.60 -19.67 31.86
CA VAL A 27 -10.21 -19.19 30.61
C VAL A 27 -10.36 -17.66 30.61
N ILE A 28 -10.77 -17.06 31.73
CA ILE A 28 -10.86 -15.58 31.85
C ILE A 28 -9.48 -14.96 31.69
N THR A 29 -8.46 -15.49 32.36
CA THR A 29 -7.09 -14.96 32.24
C THR A 29 -6.53 -15.14 30.83
N LEU A 30 -6.77 -16.30 30.20
CA LEU A 30 -6.31 -16.55 28.83
C LEU A 30 -7.00 -15.62 27.82
N GLY A 31 -8.32 -15.41 27.97
CA GLY A 31 -9.07 -14.49 27.12
C GLY A 31 -8.68 -13.02 27.30
N LEU A 32 -8.30 -12.60 28.52
CA LEU A 32 -7.77 -11.24 28.75
C LEU A 32 -6.37 -11.07 28.14
N VAL A 33 -5.49 -12.07 28.30
CA VAL A 33 -4.14 -12.04 27.74
C VAL A 33 -4.18 -12.05 26.20
N SER A 34 -5.02 -12.90 25.60
CA SER A 34 -5.14 -12.97 24.14
C SER A 34 -5.65 -11.65 23.56
N ARG A 35 -6.69 -11.06 24.17
CA ARG A 35 -7.21 -9.76 23.73
C ARG A 35 -6.18 -8.64 23.85
N PHE A 36 -5.39 -8.64 24.93
CA PHE A 36 -4.37 -7.61 25.14
C PHE A 36 -3.23 -7.73 24.10
N SER A 37 -2.80 -8.95 23.76
CA SER A 37 -1.80 -9.14 22.71
C SER A 37 -2.32 -8.71 21.34
N GLU A 38 -3.57 -9.05 20.99
CA GLU A 38 -4.19 -8.65 19.73
C GLU A 38 -4.30 -7.12 19.62
N GLN A 39 -4.69 -6.45 20.70
CA GLN A 39 -4.76 -4.98 20.75
C GLN A 39 -3.38 -4.34 20.54
N GLN A 40 -2.35 -4.87 21.20
CA GLN A 40 -1.00 -4.33 21.09
C GLN A 40 -0.43 -4.44 19.67
N GLU A 41 -0.75 -5.52 18.94
CA GLU A 41 -0.37 -5.67 17.54
C GLU A 41 -1.12 -4.68 16.63
N GLN A 42 -2.42 -4.47 16.87
CA GLN A 42 -3.23 -3.51 16.10
C GLN A 42 -2.75 -2.07 16.27
N ASP A 43 -2.51 -1.63 17.51
CA ASP A 43 -2.02 -0.28 17.81
C ASP A 43 -0.65 -0.03 17.14
N ALA A 44 0.22 -1.04 17.09
CA ALA A 44 1.52 -0.94 16.43
C ALA A 44 1.38 -0.81 14.90
N VAL A 45 0.45 -1.53 14.28
CA VAL A 45 0.16 -1.42 12.84
C VAL A 45 -0.39 -0.03 12.51
N GLU A 46 -1.32 0.47 13.30
CA GLU A 46 -1.92 1.80 13.13
C GLU A 46 -0.87 2.90 13.29
N ALA A 47 -0.03 2.83 14.33
CA ALA A 47 1.07 3.76 14.53
C ALA A 47 2.08 3.73 13.36
N ALA A 48 2.39 2.55 12.83
CA ALA A 48 3.28 2.40 11.67
C ALA A 48 2.64 2.95 10.38
N GLN A 49 1.33 2.82 10.20
CA GLN A 49 0.60 3.46 9.09
C GLN A 49 0.63 4.98 9.23
N GLN A 50 0.35 5.50 10.43
CA GLN A 50 0.33 6.94 10.70
C GLN A 50 1.71 7.57 10.53
N ALA A 51 2.77 6.87 10.92
CA ALA A 51 4.15 7.27 10.65
C ALA A 51 4.46 7.31 9.14
N ARG A 52 3.91 6.37 8.36
CA ARG A 52 4.03 6.38 6.89
C ARG A 52 3.28 7.53 6.24
N ARG A 53 2.17 7.99 6.83
CA ARG A 53 1.28 9.04 6.30
C ARG A 53 1.65 10.46 6.71
N THR A 54 2.53 10.62 7.68
CA THR A 54 2.92 11.93 8.23
C THR A 54 4.31 12.37 7.78
N GLY A 55 4.52 13.69 7.72
CA GLY A 55 5.82 14.30 7.41
C GLY A 55 6.32 14.08 5.97
N PRO A 56 7.54 14.55 5.66
CA PRO A 56 8.16 14.35 4.36
C PRO A 56 8.38 12.87 4.02
N LEU A 57 8.04 12.46 2.81
CA LEU A 57 8.16 11.07 2.36
C LEU A 57 9.60 10.78 1.90
N ALA A 58 10.26 9.85 2.59
CA ALA A 58 11.54 9.32 2.14
C ALA A 58 11.35 8.40 0.94
N LEU A 59 12.10 8.65 -0.12
CA LEU A 59 12.08 7.85 -1.34
C LEU A 59 13.46 7.25 -1.60
N PRO A 60 13.58 5.91 -1.71
CA PRO A 60 14.87 5.31 -2.02
C PRO A 60 15.36 5.77 -3.40
N PRO A 61 16.68 5.91 -3.61
CA PRO A 61 17.22 6.20 -4.92
C PRO A 61 16.99 5.02 -5.86
N ILE A 62 16.45 5.31 -7.05
CA ILE A 62 16.27 4.34 -8.14
C ILE A 62 16.93 4.93 -9.38
N PRO A 63 17.69 4.14 -10.18
CA PRO A 63 18.32 4.61 -11.40
C PRO A 63 17.32 5.32 -12.32
N SER A 64 17.59 6.60 -12.55
CA SER A 64 16.70 7.48 -13.30
C SER A 64 17.48 8.50 -14.14
N PRO A 65 18.29 8.03 -15.11
CA PRO A 65 19.21 8.88 -15.86
C PRO A 65 18.52 9.97 -16.67
N ALA A 66 17.25 9.79 -17.04
CA ALA A 66 16.47 10.76 -17.81
C ALA A 66 15.60 11.69 -16.94
N ALA A 67 15.66 11.58 -15.60
CA ALA A 67 14.76 12.29 -14.68
C ALA A 67 14.80 13.82 -14.80
N SER A 68 15.97 14.38 -15.12
CA SER A 68 16.16 15.83 -15.32
C SER A 68 15.96 16.28 -16.78
N GLY A 69 15.50 15.37 -17.65
CA GLY A 69 15.27 15.64 -19.06
C GLY A 69 13.99 16.44 -19.35
N PRO A 70 13.84 16.98 -20.57
CA PRO A 70 12.71 17.83 -20.95
C PRO A 70 11.36 17.09 -20.92
N ASP A 71 11.33 15.80 -21.25
CA ASP A 71 10.10 15.01 -21.21
C ASP A 71 9.56 14.85 -19.78
N CYS A 72 10.45 14.62 -18.82
CA CYS A 72 10.07 14.58 -17.41
C CYS A 72 9.69 15.96 -16.88
N ALA A 73 10.42 17.02 -17.22
CA ALA A 73 10.04 18.38 -16.85
C ALA A 73 8.63 18.73 -17.36
N LYS A 74 8.32 18.39 -18.62
CA LYS A 74 6.99 18.58 -19.22
C LYS A 74 5.91 17.80 -18.46
N LEU A 75 6.10 16.49 -18.26
CA LEU A 75 5.16 15.65 -17.54
C LEU A 75 4.90 16.17 -16.12
N LEU A 76 5.96 16.40 -15.34
CA LEU A 76 5.84 16.80 -13.94
C LEU A 76 5.17 18.17 -13.78
N SER A 77 5.34 19.08 -14.74
CA SER A 77 4.65 20.37 -14.73
C SER A 77 3.15 20.27 -15.02
N ALA A 78 2.72 19.19 -15.68
CA ALA A 78 1.31 18.95 -16.01
C ALA A 78 0.57 18.18 -14.91
N LEU A 79 1.30 17.45 -14.06
CA LEU A 79 0.69 16.71 -12.94
C LEU A 79 -0.03 17.65 -11.97
N PRO A 80 -1.18 17.24 -11.42
CA PRO A 80 -2.00 18.13 -10.61
C PRO A 80 -1.38 18.41 -9.23
N ALA A 81 -1.85 19.48 -8.58
CA ALA A 81 -1.48 19.81 -7.21
C ALA A 81 -2.17 18.88 -6.18
N GLU A 82 -3.31 18.31 -6.55
CA GLU A 82 -4.08 17.35 -5.77
C GLU A 82 -4.48 16.18 -6.68
N LEU A 83 -4.50 14.98 -6.13
CA LEU A 83 -4.85 13.76 -6.83
C LEU A 83 -6.14 13.20 -6.24
N GLU A 84 -7.10 12.82 -7.09
CA GLU A 84 -8.32 12.17 -6.61
C GLU A 84 -8.01 10.72 -6.22
N VAL A 85 -8.25 10.37 -4.95
CA VAL A 85 -8.11 9.01 -4.41
C VAL A 85 -9.37 8.69 -3.64
N ASP A 86 -10.10 7.64 -4.05
CA ASP A 86 -11.36 7.19 -3.42
C ASP A 86 -12.40 8.32 -3.21
N GLY A 87 -12.44 9.28 -4.14
CA GLY A 87 -13.36 10.43 -4.10
C GLY A 87 -12.90 11.59 -3.20
N ALA A 88 -11.71 11.51 -2.61
CA ALA A 88 -11.07 12.59 -1.85
C ALA A 88 -9.93 13.24 -2.65
N GLN A 89 -9.77 14.55 -2.50
CA GLN A 89 -8.65 15.31 -3.07
C GLN A 89 -7.44 15.21 -2.14
N VAL A 90 -6.42 14.46 -2.57
CA VAL A 90 -5.20 14.23 -1.78
C VAL A 90 -4.10 15.19 -2.25
N PRO A 91 -3.52 16.03 -1.38
CA PRO A 91 -2.53 17.02 -1.78
C PRO A 91 -1.17 16.39 -2.11
N ARG A 92 -0.35 17.14 -2.86
CA ARG A 92 1.07 16.82 -3.01
C ARG A 92 1.74 16.75 -1.65
N ARG A 93 2.57 15.73 -1.48
CA ARG A 93 3.34 15.48 -0.28
C ARG A 93 4.80 15.88 -0.49
N ALA A 94 5.37 16.56 0.49
CA ALA A 94 6.80 16.88 0.49
C ALA A 94 7.64 15.60 0.49
N LEU A 95 8.72 15.59 -0.29
CA LEU A 95 9.70 14.51 -0.28
C LEU A 95 10.82 14.85 0.71
N ALA A 96 11.34 13.84 1.41
CA ALA A 96 12.48 14.03 2.31
C ALA A 96 13.78 14.22 1.51
N ASP A 97 14.72 14.96 2.09
CA ASP A 97 16.03 15.17 1.48
C ASP A 97 16.92 13.91 1.55
N PRO A 98 17.70 13.62 0.49
CA PRO A 98 17.73 14.33 -0.79
C PRO A 98 16.55 13.96 -1.69
N VAL A 99 15.88 14.96 -2.26
CA VAL A 99 14.74 14.75 -3.18
C VAL A 99 15.25 14.13 -4.50
N PRO A 100 14.79 12.91 -4.87
CA PRO A 100 15.16 12.32 -6.15
C PRO A 100 14.64 13.18 -7.32
N PRO A 101 15.45 13.43 -8.37
CA PRO A 101 14.97 14.12 -9.55
C PRO A 101 13.84 13.30 -10.20
N GLY A 102 12.91 13.97 -10.87
CA GLY A 102 11.83 13.28 -11.57
C GLY A 102 10.75 12.70 -10.66
N ALA A 103 10.78 12.95 -9.34
CA ALA A 103 9.84 12.37 -8.38
C ALA A 103 8.80 13.37 -7.86
N ILE A 104 7.56 12.90 -7.74
CA ILE A 104 6.45 13.60 -7.06
C ILE A 104 5.73 12.57 -6.17
N ALA A 105 5.16 13.04 -5.07
CA ALA A 105 4.26 12.23 -4.26
C ALA A 105 3.00 13.02 -3.90
N TRP A 106 1.93 12.27 -3.64
CA TRP A 106 0.71 12.71 -2.98
C TRP A 106 0.50 11.85 -1.74
N GLY A 107 -0.19 12.39 -0.76
CA GLY A 107 -0.52 11.70 0.49
C GLY A 107 -0.72 12.67 1.63
N ASP A 108 -1.52 12.26 2.60
CA ASP A 108 -1.84 13.02 3.80
C ASP A 108 -1.99 12.04 4.99
N ALA A 109 -2.53 12.53 6.11
CA ALA A 109 -2.70 11.73 7.32
C ALA A 109 -3.67 10.54 7.15
N GLU A 110 -4.57 10.60 6.18
CA GLU A 110 -5.65 9.63 5.96
C GLU A 110 -5.34 8.69 4.78
N HIS A 111 -4.56 9.15 3.80
CA HIS A 111 -4.24 8.43 2.58
C HIS A 111 -2.77 7.99 2.52
N ASP A 112 -2.56 6.70 2.24
CA ASP A 112 -1.22 6.17 1.98
C ASP A 112 -0.59 6.80 0.72
N PRO A 113 0.74 6.97 0.69
CA PRO A 113 1.38 7.77 -0.34
C PRO A 113 1.28 7.13 -1.73
N ILE A 114 0.97 7.97 -2.71
CA ILE A 114 1.07 7.64 -4.14
C ILE A 114 2.26 8.40 -4.71
N THR A 115 3.15 7.70 -5.42
CA THR A 115 4.40 8.27 -5.91
C THR A 115 4.51 8.12 -7.41
N VAL A 116 5.05 9.14 -8.06
CA VAL A 116 5.43 9.11 -9.48
C VAL A 116 6.92 9.32 -9.59
N ARG A 117 7.58 8.51 -10.43
CA ARG A 117 8.99 8.66 -10.78
C ARG A 117 9.15 8.62 -12.29
N CYS A 118 9.66 9.71 -12.86
CA CYS A 118 9.91 9.83 -14.29
C CYS A 118 11.39 9.62 -14.63
N GLY A 119 11.65 9.09 -15.82
CA GLY A 119 13.00 8.99 -16.38
C GLY A 119 13.78 7.81 -15.85
N LEU A 120 13.08 6.76 -15.43
CA LEU A 120 13.66 5.51 -14.94
C LEU A 120 14.45 4.80 -16.04
N SER A 121 15.41 3.97 -15.65
CA SER A 121 15.98 2.96 -16.55
C SER A 121 14.91 1.91 -16.91
N ALA A 122 15.08 1.25 -18.06
CA ALA A 122 14.24 0.11 -18.41
C ALA A 122 14.29 -0.96 -17.29
N PRO A 123 13.14 -1.42 -16.78
CA PRO A 123 13.10 -2.40 -15.71
C PRO A 123 13.50 -3.79 -16.25
N ALA A 124 14.02 -4.66 -15.39
CA ALA A 124 14.41 -6.01 -15.80
C ALA A 124 13.19 -6.87 -16.17
N GLU A 125 12.03 -6.54 -15.61
CA GLU A 125 10.74 -7.20 -15.78
C GLU A 125 10.09 -6.89 -17.14
N LEU A 126 10.58 -5.88 -17.88
CA LEU A 126 10.08 -5.54 -19.21
C LEU A 126 10.80 -6.39 -20.28
N THR A 127 10.07 -7.37 -20.79
CA THR A 127 10.49 -8.31 -21.83
C THR A 127 9.50 -8.30 -23.00
N PRO A 128 9.86 -8.80 -24.19
CA PRO A 128 8.95 -8.86 -25.35
C PRO A 128 7.65 -9.64 -25.10
N THR A 129 7.62 -10.49 -24.06
CA THR A 129 6.46 -11.29 -23.67
C THR A 129 5.75 -10.75 -22.42
N SER A 130 6.18 -9.61 -21.88
CA SER A 130 5.59 -9.06 -20.67
C SER A 130 4.13 -8.66 -20.92
N PRO A 131 3.21 -9.00 -20.00
CA PRO A 131 1.81 -8.62 -20.15
C PRO A 131 1.66 -7.12 -19.92
N LEU A 132 1.24 -6.40 -20.96
CA LEU A 132 0.98 -4.97 -20.90
C LEU A 132 -0.52 -4.70 -20.85
N VAL A 133 -0.91 -3.72 -20.04
CA VAL A 133 -2.28 -3.22 -19.95
C VAL A 133 -2.35 -1.87 -20.66
N ASP A 134 -3.24 -1.71 -21.62
CA ASP A 134 -3.54 -0.39 -22.18
C ASP A 134 -4.54 0.33 -21.28
N ILE A 135 -4.13 1.49 -20.75
CA ILE A 135 -4.99 2.38 -20.00
C ILE A 135 -4.92 3.73 -20.70
N SER A 136 -6.02 4.13 -21.33
CA SER A 136 -6.13 5.40 -22.05
C SER A 136 -5.05 5.64 -23.10
N GLY A 137 -4.65 4.58 -23.83
CA GLY A 137 -3.64 4.66 -24.90
C GLY A 137 -2.19 4.71 -24.42
N VAL A 138 -1.95 4.48 -23.14
CA VAL A 138 -0.63 4.26 -22.54
C VAL A 138 -0.49 2.77 -22.23
N SER A 139 0.64 2.18 -22.62
CA SER A 139 0.95 0.78 -22.32
C SER A 139 1.69 0.68 -21.00
N TRP A 140 1.08 -0.04 -20.06
CA TRP A 140 1.57 -0.19 -18.69
C TRP A 140 2.03 -1.61 -18.38
N LEU A 141 3.21 -1.74 -17.82
CA LEU A 141 3.64 -2.95 -17.11
C LEU A 141 3.20 -2.82 -15.65
N ARG A 142 2.44 -3.81 -15.15
CA ARG A 142 1.97 -3.84 -13.76
C ARG A 142 2.83 -4.79 -12.93
N ILE A 143 3.36 -4.30 -11.82
CA ILE A 143 4.15 -5.07 -10.85
C ILE A 143 3.53 -4.88 -9.47
N THR A 144 3.13 -5.96 -8.79
CA THR A 144 2.50 -5.89 -7.46
C THR A 144 3.37 -6.61 -6.45
N GLU A 145 3.79 -5.89 -5.41
CA GLU A 145 4.70 -6.38 -4.37
C GLU A 145 4.35 -5.73 -3.02
N ALA A 146 4.37 -6.52 -1.94
CA ALA A 146 4.21 -6.04 -0.57
C ALA A 146 3.01 -5.08 -0.34
N GLY A 147 1.86 -5.36 -0.97
CA GLY A 147 0.64 -4.56 -0.84
C GLY A 147 0.61 -3.26 -1.67
N ASN A 148 1.62 -3.02 -2.50
CA ASN A 148 1.66 -1.91 -3.45
C ASN A 148 1.62 -2.42 -4.89
N THR A 149 1.07 -1.61 -5.79
CA THR A 149 1.13 -1.81 -7.23
C THR A 149 1.94 -0.68 -7.86
N SER A 150 2.96 -1.04 -8.63
CA SER A 150 3.73 -0.16 -9.49
C SER A 150 3.29 -0.35 -10.95
N TRP A 151 2.76 0.72 -11.54
CA TRP A 151 2.41 0.82 -12.95
C TRP A 151 3.55 1.54 -13.66
N LEU A 152 4.21 0.86 -14.61
CA LEU A 152 5.29 1.44 -15.39
C LEU A 152 4.86 1.70 -16.84
N ALA A 153 4.87 2.96 -17.27
CA ALA A 153 4.61 3.35 -18.65
C ALA A 153 5.84 3.03 -19.50
N VAL A 154 5.63 2.27 -20.58
CA VAL A 154 6.73 1.70 -21.39
C VAL A 154 6.67 2.06 -22.88
N ASP A 155 5.66 2.83 -23.31
CA ASP A 155 5.46 3.25 -24.69
C ASP A 155 5.64 4.78 -24.89
N ARG A 156 6.48 5.41 -24.06
CA ARG A 156 6.86 6.83 -24.10
C ARG A 156 8.39 6.98 -24.14
N PRO A 157 8.94 8.16 -24.48
CA PRO A 157 10.40 8.35 -24.61
C PRO A 157 11.17 8.18 -23.30
N VAL A 158 10.45 8.21 -22.17
CA VAL A 158 10.98 8.00 -20.82
C VAL A 158 10.08 7.00 -20.09
N TYR A 159 10.68 6.12 -19.29
CA TYR A 159 9.94 5.22 -18.41
C TYR A 159 9.44 5.99 -17.18
N VAL A 160 8.16 5.81 -16.86
CA VAL A 160 7.50 6.49 -15.75
C VAL A 160 6.80 5.47 -14.86
N ALA A 161 7.11 5.45 -13.57
CA ALA A 161 6.41 4.63 -12.59
C ALA A 161 5.38 5.46 -11.84
N LEU A 162 4.20 4.88 -11.61
CA LEU A 162 3.30 5.25 -10.55
C LEU A 162 3.20 4.08 -9.57
N THR A 163 3.54 4.30 -8.31
CA THR A 163 3.39 3.32 -7.24
C THR A 163 2.34 3.79 -6.25
N ALA A 164 1.35 2.95 -6.00
CA ALA A 164 0.26 3.20 -5.08
C ALA A 164 -0.08 1.93 -4.28
N PRO A 165 -0.72 2.05 -3.10
CA PRO A 165 -1.35 0.92 -2.43
C PRO A 165 -2.28 0.15 -3.39
N GLU A 166 -2.31 -1.18 -3.28
CA GLU A 166 -3.11 -2.03 -4.18
C GLU A 166 -4.61 -1.69 -4.18
N ASN A 167 -5.12 -1.15 -3.06
CA ASN A 167 -6.50 -0.75 -2.89
C ASN A 167 -6.83 0.69 -3.36
N SER A 168 -5.89 1.41 -4.00
CA SER A 168 -6.10 2.83 -4.40
C SER A 168 -6.99 3.04 -5.64
N GLY A 169 -7.68 1.99 -6.10
CA GLY A 169 -8.45 2.02 -7.33
C GLY A 169 -7.61 2.26 -8.59
N SER A 170 -8.28 2.58 -9.72
CA SER A 170 -7.63 2.85 -11.01
C SER A 170 -7.52 4.34 -11.36
N GLY A 171 -8.10 5.23 -10.56
CA GLY A 171 -8.09 6.69 -10.79
C GLY A 171 -6.68 7.26 -11.01
N PRO A 172 -5.74 7.03 -10.07
CA PRO A 172 -4.38 7.56 -10.19
C PRO A 172 -3.65 7.18 -11.49
N VAL A 173 -3.73 5.90 -11.90
CA VAL A 173 -3.08 5.44 -13.15
C VAL A 173 -3.81 5.97 -14.39
N GLN A 174 -5.13 6.13 -14.32
CA GLN A 174 -5.96 6.72 -15.38
C GLN A 174 -5.62 8.21 -15.58
N ASP A 175 -5.48 8.98 -14.50
CA ASP A 175 -5.10 10.39 -14.55
C ASP A 175 -3.68 10.58 -15.08
N LEU A 176 -2.72 9.81 -14.57
CA LEU A 176 -1.36 9.84 -15.10
C LEU A 176 -1.32 9.44 -16.58
N SER A 177 -2.17 8.50 -17.00
CA SER A 177 -2.27 8.11 -18.42
C SER A 177 -2.71 9.29 -19.28
N ASN A 178 -3.64 10.12 -18.80
CA ASN A 178 -4.09 11.30 -19.52
C ASN A 178 -2.94 12.30 -19.75
N GLU A 179 -2.13 12.53 -18.72
CA GLU A 179 -0.97 13.45 -18.79
C GLU A 179 0.15 12.90 -19.69
N LEU A 180 0.40 11.59 -19.65
CA LEU A 180 1.41 10.92 -20.46
C LEU A 180 1.12 10.95 -21.96
N ARG A 181 -0.12 11.21 -22.40
CA ARG A 181 -0.44 11.41 -23.82
C ARG A 181 0.16 12.69 -24.39
N SER A 182 0.61 13.61 -23.55
CA SER A 182 1.37 14.79 -24.00
C SER A 182 2.77 14.43 -24.51
N LEU A 183 3.28 13.24 -24.19
CA LEU A 183 4.53 12.69 -24.70
C LEU A 183 4.24 11.78 -25.91
N PRO A 184 5.12 11.77 -26.94
CA PRO A 184 4.89 10.99 -28.14
C PRO A 184 4.92 9.49 -27.84
N LYS A 185 3.96 8.74 -28.40
CA LYS A 185 3.94 7.28 -28.32
C LYS A 185 5.08 6.67 -29.13
N GLN A 186 5.72 5.64 -28.58
CA GLN A 186 6.82 4.89 -29.22
C GLN A 186 6.57 3.38 -29.12
N PRO A 187 7.14 2.58 -30.03
CA PRO A 187 7.20 1.12 -29.85
C PRO A 187 7.92 0.76 -28.55
N VAL A 188 7.38 -0.20 -27.80
CA VAL A 188 7.97 -0.67 -26.53
C VAL A 188 9.31 -1.39 -26.76
N PHE A 189 9.39 -2.14 -27.87
CA PHE A 189 10.60 -2.78 -28.36
C PHE A 189 10.84 -2.36 -29.80
N PRO A 190 12.11 -2.19 -30.23
CA PRO A 190 12.48 -1.92 -31.62
C PRO A 190 12.00 -2.97 -32.62
#